data_AF-A0A963XFK7-F1
#
_entry.id   AF-A0A963XFK7-F1
#
_cell.length_a   1.000
_cell.length_b   1.000
_cell.length_c   1.000
_cell.angle_alpha   90.00
_cell.angle_beta   90.00
_cell.angle_gamma   90.00
#
_symmetry.space_group_name_H-M   'P 1'
#
loop_
_entity.id
_entity.type
_entity.pdbx_description
1 polymer ?
#
loop_
_entity_poly.entity_id
_entity_poly.type
_entity_poly.pdbx_seq_one_letter_code
_entity_poly.pdbx_strand_id
1 'polypeptide(L)' 'MSPEKLLYMAKQIATFFASQPGADQADCVAQHIRDFWEPRMREQFLALAADPKQEMPELVRSAAAKLAA' A
#
# COMPACT_ATOMS: atom_id res chain seq x y z
N MET A 1 -10.46 7.01 8.19
CA MET A 1 -9.27 6.88 9.06
C MET A 1 -8.37 8.09 8.80
N SER A 2 -7.44 8.45 9.69
CA SER A 2 -6.48 9.52 9.35
C SER A 2 -5.51 9.05 8.24
N PRO A 3 -5.10 9.93 7.32
CA PRO A 3 -4.17 9.57 6.24
C PRO A 3 -2.83 9.00 6.75
N GLU A 4 -2.31 9.55 7.85
CA GLU A 4 -1.07 9.11 8.49
C GLU A 4 -1.17 7.66 8.99
N LYS A 5 -2.28 7.31 9.64
CA LYS A 5 -2.52 5.96 10.15
C LYS A 5 -2.69 4.96 9.01
N LEU A 6 -3.34 5.38 7.93
CA LEU A 6 -3.51 4.58 6.72
C LEU A 6 -2.15 4.25 6.09
N LEU A 7 -1.29 5.26 5.92
CA LEU A 7 0.06 5.08 5.41
C LEU A 7 0.92 4.21 6.35
N TYR A 8 0.79 4.39 7.66
CA TYR A 8 1.47 3.55 8.65
C TYR A 8 1.09 2.07 8.50
N MET A 9 -0.20 1.76 8.38
CA MET A 9 -0.65 0.39 8.15
C MET A 9 -0.13 -0.20 6.84
N ALA A 10 -0.16 0.57 5.74
CA ALA A 10 0.39 0.14 4.46
C ALA A 10 1.91 -0.19 4.57
N LYS A 11 2.67 0.62 5.32
CA LYS A 11 4.08 0.36 5.61
C LYS A 11 4.27 -0.93 6.39
N GLN A 12 3.44 -1.21 7.40
CA GLN A 12 3.52 -2.46 8.18
C GLN A 12 3.24 -3.70 7.32
N ILE A 13 2.21 -3.65 6.47
CA ILE A 13 1.89 -4.72 5.52
C ILE A 13 3.07 -4.95 4.58
N ALA A 14 3.64 -3.88 4.03
CA ALA A 14 4.82 -3.97 3.16
C ALA A 14 6.04 -4.56 3.88
N THR A 15 6.31 -4.17 5.12
CA THR A 15 7.39 -4.75 5.93
C THR A 15 7.21 -6.26 6.13
N PHE A 16 5.97 -6.71 6.39
CA PHE A 16 5.68 -8.13 6.50
C PHE A 16 5.99 -8.87 5.19
N PHE A 17 5.43 -8.44 4.06
CA PHE A 17 5.64 -9.11 2.78
C PHE A 17 7.09 -9.02 2.27
N ALA A 18 7.82 -7.95 2.60
CA ALA A 18 9.24 -7.83 2.28
C ALA A 18 10.11 -8.89 2.99
N SER A 19 9.66 -9.40 4.14
CA SER A 19 10.35 -10.47 4.88
C SER A 19 10.02 -11.89 4.37
N GLN A 20 8.98 -12.04 3.54
CA GLN A 20 8.55 -13.33 3.05
C GLN A 20 9.34 -13.75 1.80
N PRO A 21 9.66 -15.04 1.64
CA PRO A 21 10.28 -15.53 0.40
C PRO A 21 9.30 -15.42 -0.77
N GLY A 22 9.80 -15.03 -1.94
CA GLY A 22 8.99 -14.98 -3.17
C GLY A 22 9.43 -13.88 -4.14
N ALA A 23 8.77 -13.84 -5.29
CA ALA A 23 8.77 -12.69 -6.19
C ALA A 23 7.46 -11.90 -6.00
N ASP A 24 7.41 -10.68 -6.52
CA ASP A 24 6.18 -9.88 -6.64
C ASP A 24 5.53 -9.43 -5.31
N GLN A 25 6.34 -9.04 -4.33
CA GLN A 25 5.88 -8.53 -3.03
C GLN A 25 4.88 -7.36 -3.18
N ALA A 26 5.03 -6.53 -4.21
CA ALA A 26 4.12 -5.42 -4.48
C ALA A 26 2.69 -5.90 -4.79
N ASP A 27 2.56 -7.00 -5.55
CA ASP A 27 1.26 -7.59 -5.88
C ASP A 27 0.62 -8.21 -4.63
N CYS A 28 1.41 -8.89 -3.79
CA CYS A 28 0.94 -9.42 -2.50
C CYS A 28 0.40 -8.31 -1.57
N VAL A 29 1.11 -7.19 -1.45
CA VAL A 29 0.66 -6.03 -0.65
C VAL A 29 -0.63 -5.43 -1.25
N ALA A 30 -0.68 -5.23 -2.57
CA ALA A 30 -1.84 -4.68 -3.25
C ALA A 30 -3.07 -5.58 -3.07
N GLN A 31 -2.90 -6.90 -3.20
CA GLN A 31 -3.95 -7.88 -2.98
C GLN A 31 -4.46 -7.87 -1.54
N HIS A 32 -3.56 -7.84 -0.55
CA HIS A 32 -3.95 -7.74 0.86
C HIS A 32 -4.76 -6.46 1.13
N ILE A 33 -4.33 -5.31 0.60
CA ILE A 33 -5.09 -4.07 0.73
C ILE A 33 -6.46 -4.20 0.03
N ARG A 34 -6.54 -4.81 -1.15
CA ARG A 34 -7.79 -5.03 -1.89
C ARG A 34 -8.80 -5.87 -1.11
N ASP A 35 -8.33 -6.93 -0.46
CA ASP A 35 -9.18 -7.90 0.24
C ASP A 35 -9.67 -7.37 1.60
N PHE A 36 -8.83 -6.63 2.32
CA PHE A 36 -9.13 -6.25 3.70
C PHE A 36 -9.53 -4.79 3.89
N TRP A 37 -9.28 -3.90 2.92
CA TRP A 37 -9.63 -2.48 3.06
C TRP A 37 -10.92 -2.12 2.33
N GLU A 38 -11.75 -1.34 3.00
CA GLU A 38 -12.95 -0.77 2.41
C GLU A 38 -12.63 0.14 1.22
N PRO A 39 -13.55 0.29 0.25
CA PRO A 39 -13.34 1.13 -0.93
C PRO A 39 -12.79 2.53 -0.64
N ARG A 40 -13.36 3.21 0.38
CA ARG A 40 -12.94 4.57 0.78
C ARG A 40 -11.50 4.62 1.31
N MET A 41 -11.04 3.56 1.98
CA MET A 41 -9.65 3.47 2.44
C MET A 41 -8.69 3.31 1.27
N ARG A 42 -9.06 2.53 0.26
CA ARG A 42 -8.27 2.35 -0.97
C ARG A 42 -8.13 3.67 -1.72
N GLU A 43 -9.22 4.40 -1.90
CA GLU A 43 -9.21 5.73 -2.53
C GLU A 43 -8.29 6.71 -1.79
N GLN A 44 -8.38 6.77 -0.46
CA GLN A 44 -7.51 7.63 0.36
C GLN A 44 -6.03 7.26 0.23
N PHE A 45 -5.73 5.96 0.17
CA PHE A 45 -4.36 5.49 -0.01
C PHE A 45 -3.80 5.79 -1.39
N LEU A 46 -4.60 5.63 -2.44
CA LEU A 46 -4.21 6.01 -3.80
C LEU A 46 -3.97 7.52 -3.90
N ALA A 47 -4.79 8.33 -3.24
CA ALA A 47 -4.57 9.78 -3.17
C ALA A 47 -3.23 10.14 -2.49
N LEU A 48 -2.88 9.44 -1.40
CA LEU A 48 -1.57 9.61 -0.75
C LEU A 48 -0.41 9.17 -1.63
N ALA A 49 -0.56 8.07 -2.37
CA ALA A 49 0.46 7.57 -3.28
C ALA A 49 0.67 8.48 -4.50
N ALA A 50 -0.37 9.18 -4.94
CA ALA A 50 -0.31 10.15 -6.04
C ALA A 50 0.43 11.45 -5.65
N ASP A 51 0.55 11.78 -4.35
CA ASP A 51 1.32 12.94 -3.92
C ASP A 51 2.83 12.64 -3.97
N PRO A 52 3.60 13.32 -4.85
CA PRO A 52 5.05 13.13 -4.94
C PRO A 52 5.80 13.60 -3.68
N LYS A 53 5.19 14.47 -2.85
CA LYS A 53 5.78 14.93 -1.58
C LYS A 53 5.60 13.92 -0.46
N GLN A 54 4.70 12.95 -0.62
CA GLN A 54 4.44 11.95 0.40
C GLN A 54 5.56 10.90 0.41
N GLU A 55 6.37 10.92 1.47
CA GLU A 55 7.42 9.92 1.67
C GLU A 55 6.83 8.55 2.04
N MET A 56 7.13 7.56 1.20
CA MET A 56 6.74 6.16 1.40
C MET A 56 7.74 5.21 0.74
N PRO A 57 7.95 4.00 1.31
CA PRO A 57 8.82 2.99 0.72
C PRO A 57 8.42 2.65 -0.72
N GLU A 58 9.41 2.32 -1.55
CA GLU A 58 9.19 1.94 -2.96
C GLU A 58 8.18 0.79 -3.08
N LEU A 59 8.29 -0.23 -2.22
CA LEU A 59 7.34 -1.35 -2.19
C LEU A 59 5.88 -0.90 -1.98
N VAL A 60 5.65 0.09 -1.11
CA VAL A 60 4.31 0.64 -0.84
C VAL A 60 3.80 1.41 -2.06
N ARG A 61 4.68 2.19 -2.72
CA ARG A 61 4.33 2.95 -3.91
C ARG A 61 4.02 2.03 -5.11
N SER A 62 4.81 0.97 -5.29
CA SER A 62 4.57 -0.05 -6.30
C SER A 62 3.26 -0.80 -6.03
N ALA A 63 2.95 -1.14 -4.78
CA ALA A 63 1.68 -1.75 -4.42
C ALA A 63 0.48 -0.82 -4.73
N ALA A 64 0.61 0.48 -4.48
CA ALA A 64 -0.42 1.45 -4.86
C ALA A 64 -0.65 1.48 -6.38
N ALA A 65 0.40 1.42 -7.18
CA ALA A 65 0.29 1.33 -8.65
C ALA A 65 -0.44 0.05 -9.09
N LYS A 66 -0.14 -1.09 -8.46
CA LYS A 66 -0.82 -2.38 -8.71
C LYS A 66 -2.28 -2.42 -8.24
N LEU A 67 -2.62 -1.64 -7.22
CA LEU A 67 -3.99 -1.51 -6.73
C LEU A 67 -4.89 -0.68 -7.67
N ALA A 68 -4.29 0.27 -8.39
CA ALA A 68 -4.98 1.13 -9.35
C ALA A 68 -5.16 0.51 -10.75
N ALA A 69 -4.42 -0.57 -11.04
CA ALA A 69 -4.54 -1.38 -12.26
C ALA A 69 -5.68 -2.40 -12.15
#